data_AF-A0A6J4K546-F1
#
_entry.id   AF-A0A6J4K546-F1
#
_cell.length_a   1.000
_cell.length_b   1.000
_cell.length_c   1.000
_cell.angle_alpha   90.00
_cell.angle_beta   90.00
_cell.angle_gamma   90.00
#
_symmetry.space_group_name_H-M   'P 1'
#
loop_
_entity.id
_entity.type
_entity.pdbx_description
1 polymer ?
#
loop_
_entity_poly.entity_id
_entity_poly.type
_entity_poly.pdbx_seq_one_letter_code
_entity_poly.pdbx_strand_id
1 'polypeptide(L)'
;VEREGEARRIERLVGKQASAAVLAGRVGERFAAVVTGVKQTATYVRLVRPPVDGRLVRGEDGLDVGDAVAVRLLETDVADGFIDFERADGPPRP
;
A
#
# COMPACT_ATOMS: atom_id res chain seq x y z
N VAL A 1 -36.12 1.49 -1.93
CA VAL A 1 -34.83 1.88 -1.30
C VAL A 1 -34.48 0.75 -0.33
N GLU A 2 -33.21 0.41 -0.09
CA GLU A 2 -32.74 -0.66 0.83
C GLU A 2 -32.39 -2.05 0.24
N ARG A 3 -31.71 -2.14 -0.91
CA ARG A 3 -31.01 -3.39 -1.34
C ARG A 3 -29.67 -3.15 -2.05
N GLU A 4 -28.82 -2.28 -1.51
CA GLU A 4 -27.45 -2.07 -2.03
C GLU A 4 -26.37 -2.14 -0.93
N GLY A 5 -26.76 -2.44 0.32
CA GLY A 5 -25.86 -2.35 1.48
C GLY A 5 -25.04 -3.61 1.79
N GLU A 6 -25.40 -4.78 1.25
CA GLU A 6 -24.91 -6.06 1.78
C GLU A 6 -23.81 -6.73 0.95
N ALA A 7 -23.79 -6.49 -0.37
CA ALA A 7 -22.72 -7.01 -1.25
C ALA A 7 -21.36 -6.35 -0.98
N ARG A 8 -21.36 -5.11 -0.49
CA ARG A 8 -20.13 -4.31 -0.30
C ARG A 8 -19.34 -4.70 0.95
N ARG A 9 -19.89 -5.53 1.85
CA ARG A 9 -19.24 -5.90 3.11
C ARG A 9 -18.43 -7.19 3.00
N ILE A 10 -18.80 -8.10 2.09
CA ILE A 10 -18.15 -9.40 1.89
C ILE A 10 -16.86 -9.27 1.06
N GLU A 11 -16.84 -8.43 0.02
CA GLU A 11 -15.60 -8.13 -0.73
C GLU A 11 -14.50 -7.52 0.16
N ARG A 12 -14.89 -6.80 1.22
CA ARG A 12 -13.98 -6.14 2.16
C ARG A 12 -13.31 -7.07 3.18
N LEU A 13 -13.92 -8.21 3.49
CA LEU A 13 -13.39 -9.17 4.46
C LEU A 13 -12.58 -10.28 3.79
N VAL A 14 -13.00 -10.75 2.61
CA VAL A 14 -12.22 -11.71 1.80
C VAL A 14 -11.04 -11.02 1.13
N GLY A 15 -11.20 -9.77 0.68
CA GLY A 15 -10.15 -8.99 0.02
C GLY A 15 -8.99 -8.62 0.95
N LYS A 16 -9.24 -8.29 2.23
CA LYS A 16 -8.18 -7.90 3.17
C LYS A 16 -7.23 -9.05 3.52
N GLN A 17 -7.77 -10.25 3.76
CA GLN A 17 -6.98 -11.44 4.06
C GLN A 17 -6.24 -11.96 2.81
N ALA A 18 -6.89 -11.93 1.65
CA ALA A 18 -6.24 -12.28 0.39
C ALA A 18 -5.14 -11.27 -0.01
N SER A 19 -5.34 -9.97 0.25
CA SER A 19 -4.35 -8.92 -0.10
C SER A 19 -3.11 -8.96 0.81
N ALA A 20 -3.30 -9.22 2.12
CA ALA A 20 -2.20 -9.45 3.04
C ALA A 20 -1.42 -10.73 2.70
N ALA A 21 -2.12 -11.83 2.35
CA ALA A 21 -1.48 -13.07 1.87
C ALA A 21 -0.77 -12.90 0.52
N VAL A 22 -1.30 -12.07 -0.39
CA VAL A 22 -0.67 -11.74 -1.68
C VAL A 22 0.64 -10.98 -1.47
N LEU A 23 0.73 -10.11 -0.46
CA LEU A 23 1.94 -9.33 -0.18
C LEU A 23 2.91 -10.01 0.80
N ALA A 24 2.45 -10.90 1.67
CA ALA A 24 3.29 -11.59 2.66
C ALA A 24 4.43 -12.40 2.03
N GLY A 25 4.25 -12.92 0.80
CA GLY A 25 5.30 -13.59 0.04
C GLY A 25 6.15 -12.69 -0.86
N ARG A 26 5.91 -11.37 -0.84
CA ARG A 26 6.47 -10.39 -1.79
C ARG A 26 7.35 -9.34 -1.13
N VAL A 27 7.79 -9.57 0.11
CA VAL A 27 8.79 -8.72 0.76
C VAL A 27 10.02 -8.62 -0.15
N GLY A 28 10.48 -7.39 -0.40
CA GLY A 28 11.55 -7.08 -1.34
C GLY A 28 11.09 -6.80 -2.78
N GLU A 29 9.83 -7.09 -3.14
CA GLU A 29 9.27 -6.71 -4.44
C GLU A 29 8.93 -5.22 -4.53
N ARG A 30 8.88 -4.72 -5.77
CA ARG A 30 8.62 -3.32 -6.10
C ARG A 30 7.25 -3.15 -6.69
N PHE A 31 6.54 -2.13 -6.25
CA PHE A 31 5.17 -1.82 -6.63
C PHE A 31 5.05 -0.37 -7.08
N ALA A 32 4.12 -0.13 -7.99
CA ALA A 32 3.68 1.22 -8.32
C ALA A 32 2.78 1.73 -7.19
N ALA A 33 3.04 2.93 -6.70
CA ALA A 33 2.25 3.56 -5.67
C ALA A 33 2.04 5.05 -5.96
N VAL A 34 1.07 5.64 -5.28
CA VAL A 34 0.81 7.07 -5.28
C VAL A 34 0.90 7.58 -3.86
N VAL A 35 1.58 8.69 -3.65
CA VAL A 35 1.64 9.35 -2.35
C VAL A 35 0.25 9.88 -2.00
N THR A 36 -0.30 9.43 -0.87
CA THR A 36 -1.64 9.82 -0.41
C THR A 36 -1.60 10.78 0.77
N GLY A 37 -0.46 10.92 1.43
CA GLY A 37 -0.29 11.85 2.52
C GLY A 37 1.18 12.04 2.88
N VAL A 38 1.57 13.28 3.12
CA VAL A 38 2.90 13.64 3.62
C VAL A 38 2.70 14.33 4.96
N LYS A 39 3.27 13.78 6.02
CA LYS A 39 3.31 14.39 7.35
C LYS A 39 4.76 14.56 7.77
N GLN A 40 5.00 15.46 8.71
CA GLN A 40 6.33 15.70 9.27
C GLN A 40 7.01 14.46 9.87
N THR A 41 6.24 13.42 10.20
CA THR A 41 6.72 12.20 10.87
C THR A 41 6.60 10.95 10.01
N ALA A 42 5.91 11.02 8.87
CA ALA A 42 5.67 9.86 8.00
C ALA A 42 5.07 10.29 6.66
N THR A 43 5.49 9.60 5.60
CA THR A 43 4.82 9.65 4.30
C THR A 43 3.99 8.37 4.09
N TYR A 44 2.83 8.50 3.48
CA TYR A 44 1.91 7.40 3.20
C TYR A 44 1.71 7.25 1.70
N VAL A 45 1.67 6.00 1.25
CA VAL A 45 1.52 5.63 -0.15
C VAL A 45 0.39 4.61 -0.29
N ARG A 46 -0.33 4.69 -1.40
CA ARG A 46 -1.30 3.68 -1.84
C ARG A 46 -0.76 2.97 -3.07
N LEU A 47 -0.63 1.66 -3.00
CA LEU A 47 -0.30 0.84 -4.16
C LEU A 47 -1.40 0.96 -5.24
N VAL A 48 -1.01 0.94 -6.50
CA VAL A 48 -1.97 0.99 -7.63
C VAL A 48 -2.73 -0.33 -7.72
N ARG A 49 -2.02 -1.47 -7.59
CA ARG A 49 -2.60 -2.82 -7.52
C ARG A 49 -1.70 -3.74 -6.66
N PRO A 50 -2.26 -4.45 -5.67
CA PRO A 50 -3.59 -4.26 -5.08
C PRO A 50 -3.70 -2.87 -4.39
N PRO A 51 -4.90 -2.26 -4.23
CA PRO A 51 -5.07 -0.93 -3.63
C PRO A 51 -4.87 -0.99 -2.11
N VAL A 52 -3.61 -1.09 -1.70
CA VAL A 52 -3.19 -1.26 -0.31
C VAL A 52 -2.42 -0.02 0.13
N ASP A 53 -2.75 0.46 1.32
CA ASP A 53 -2.06 1.59 1.93
C ASP A 53 -0.91 1.09 2.81
N GLY A 54 0.19 1.83 2.80
CA GLY A 54 1.30 1.61 3.72
C GLY A 54 2.10 2.89 3.91
N ARG A 55 3.09 2.79 4.80
CA ARG A 55 3.96 3.91 5.16
C ARG A 55 5.27 3.80 4.41
N LEU A 56 5.72 4.92 3.85
CA LEU A 56 7.05 5.06 3.32
C LEU A 56 7.98 5.47 4.48
N VAL A 57 8.86 4.56 4.89
CA VAL A 57 9.79 4.75 6.03
C VAL A 57 11.19 5.15 5.60
N ARG A 58 11.47 5.17 4.29
CA ARG A 58 12.75 5.58 3.71
C ARG A 58 12.54 6.23 2.35
N GLY A 59 13.30 7.30 2.07
CA GLY A 59 13.26 8.02 0.81
C GLY A 59 12.03 8.92 0.65
N GLU A 60 11.51 9.41 1.77
CA GLU A 60 10.34 10.31 1.84
C GLU A 60 10.63 11.75 1.42
N ASP A 61 11.91 12.13 1.32
CA ASP A 61 12.32 13.48 0.96
C ASP A 61 11.80 13.91 -0.42
N GLY A 62 11.22 15.11 -0.47
CA GLY A 62 10.79 15.78 -1.69
C GLY A 62 9.56 15.17 -2.37
N LEU A 63 8.77 14.38 -1.64
CA LEU A 63 7.49 13.85 -2.13
C LEU A 63 6.31 14.77 -1.76
N ASP A 64 5.32 14.86 -2.64
CA ASP A 64 4.04 15.52 -2.40
C ASP A 64 2.87 14.56 -2.71
N VAL A 65 1.70 14.88 -2.15
CA VAL A 65 0.47 14.13 -2.38
C VAL A 65 0.12 14.15 -3.87
N GLY A 66 -0.11 12.95 -4.43
CA GLY A 66 -0.38 12.75 -5.84
C GLY A 66 0.82 12.25 -6.64
N ASP A 67 2.03 12.29 -6.08
CA ASP A 67 3.22 11.79 -6.76
C ASP A 67 3.14 10.28 -7.00
N ALA A 68 3.43 9.87 -8.24
CA ALA A 68 3.60 8.47 -8.59
C ALA A 68 5.02 8.03 -8.24
N VAL A 69 5.15 7.02 -7.40
CA VAL A 69 6.43 6.52 -6.89
C VAL A 69 6.52 5.01 -7.00
N ALA A 70 7.71 4.50 -7.26
CA ALA A 70 8.01 3.08 -7.09
C ALA A 70 8.42 2.84 -5.64
N VAL A 71 7.81 1.84 -5.02
CA VAL A 71 8.10 1.48 -3.63
C VAL A 71 8.45 0.02 -3.51
N ARG A 72 9.38 -0.32 -2.62
CA ARG A 72 9.73 -1.70 -2.27
C ARG A 72 9.10 -2.07 -0.94
N LEU A 73 8.43 -3.22 -0.89
CA LEU A 73 7.88 -3.74 0.36
C LEU A 73 9.02 -4.16 1.28
N LEU A 74 9.09 -3.59 2.48
CA LEU A 74 10.08 -3.93 3.49
C LEU A 74 9.55 -4.98 4.46
N GLU A 75 8.35 -4.74 4.98
CA GLU A 75 7.75 -5.59 6.00
C GLU A 75 6.23 -5.47 5.97
N THR A 76 5.55 -6.57 6.29
CA THR A 76 4.10 -6.61 6.49
C THR A 76 3.83 -7.12 7.89
N ASP A 77 3.37 -6.24 8.78
CA ASP A 77 2.76 -6.65 10.04
C ASP A 77 1.25 -6.79 9.84
N VAL A 78 0.83 -8.02 9.56
CA VAL A 78 -0.58 -8.35 9.33
C VAL A 78 -1.39 -8.29 10.62
N ALA A 79 -0.75 -8.44 11.79
CA ALA A 79 -1.42 -8.46 13.08
C ALA A 79 -1.88 -7.06 13.48
N ASP A 80 -1.02 -6.06 13.28
CA ASP A 80 -1.31 -4.66 13.57
C ASP A 80 -1.79 -3.87 12.34
N GLY A 81 -1.71 -4.47 11.15
CA GLY A 81 -2.15 -3.87 9.89
C GLY A 81 -1.18 -2.83 9.33
N PHE A 82 0.10 -2.90 9.71
CA PHE A 82 1.15 -2.04 9.20
C PHE A 82 1.85 -2.66 7.99
N ILE A 83 2.12 -1.82 7.00
CA ILE A 83 2.86 -2.21 5.80
C ILE A 83 3.89 -1.11 5.58
N ASP A 84 5.15 -1.46 5.70
CA ASP A 84 6.25 -0.52 5.56
C ASP A 84 6.92 -0.70 4.19
N PHE A 85 7.17 0.43 3.55
CA PHE A 85 7.75 0.56 2.23
C PHE A 85 8.97 1.47 2.27
N GLU A 86 9.87 1.28 1.31
CA GLU A 86 10.89 2.29 0.98
C GLU A 86 10.78 2.71 -0.48
N ARG A 87 11.30 3.90 -0.79
CA ARG A 87 11.38 4.36 -2.18
C ARG A 87 12.34 3.45 -2.94
N ALA A 88 11.90 2.97 -4.10
CA ALA A 88 12.69 2.11 -4.96
C ALA A 88 13.26 2.90 -6.15
N ASP A 89 14.54 2.74 -6.42
CA ASP A 89 15.16 3.24 -7.64
C ASP A 89 14.87 2.30 -8.81
N GLY A 90 14.12 2.79 -9.80
CA GLY A 90 13.77 2.09 -11.02
C GLY A 90 12.29 1.69 -11.12
N PRO A 91 11.84 1.23 -12.31
CA PRO A 91 10.42 0.98 -12.55
C PRO A 91 9.88 -0.16 -11.67
N PRO A 92 8.60 -0.10 -11.29
CA PRO A 92 7.93 -1.21 -10.63
C PRO A 92 7.91 -2.43 -11.55
N ARG A 93 8.00 -3.65 -10.98
CA ARG A 93 7.92 -4.86 -11.80
C ARG A 93 6.48 -5.03 -12.33
N PRO A 94 6.30 -5.47 -13.59
CA PRO A 94 4.98 -5.74 -14.16
C PRO A 94 4.27 -6.91 -13.46
#